data_AF-A0A7X8HJ58-F1
#
_entry.id   AF-A0A7X8HJ58-F1
#
_cell.length_a   1.000
_cell.length_b   1.000
_cell.length_c   1.000
_cell.angle_alpha   90.00
_cell.angle_beta   90.00
_cell.angle_gamma   90.00
#
_symmetry.space_group_name_H-M   'P 1'
#
loop_
_entity.id
_entity.type
_entity.pdbx_description
1 polymer ?
#
loop_
_entity_poly.entity_id
_entity_poly.type
_entity_poly.pdbx_seq_one_letter_code
_entity_poly.pdbx_strand_id
1 'polypeptide(L)'
;MRVAWLLFVAGLVAGCQRAPSFALVGSYFPAWLIFILLATLVTIVIRFVFIRLGIDDALRFKLLVYVCIALSLCFGALLLFFTR
;
A
#
# COMPACT_ATOMS: atom_id res chain seq x y z
N MET A 1 -20.47 2.99 21.25
CA MET A 1 -19.76 1.74 20.92
C MET A 1 -20.13 1.18 19.55
N ARG A 2 -21.41 0.97 19.22
CA ARG A 2 -21.86 0.49 17.87
C ARG A 2 -21.40 1.36 16.69
N VAL A 3 -21.47 2.69 16.81
CA VAL A 3 -21.06 3.61 15.73
C VAL A 3 -19.56 3.52 15.45
N ALA A 4 -18.72 3.47 16.50
CA ALA A 4 -17.28 3.33 16.36
C ALA A 4 -16.88 2.00 15.66
N TRP A 5 -17.59 0.91 15.98
CA TRP A 5 -17.39 -0.37 15.31
C TRP A 5 -17.77 -0.31 13.83
N LEU A 6 -18.91 0.31 13.50
CA LEU A 6 -19.35 0.47 12.11
C LEU A 6 -18.40 1.34 11.30
N LEU A 7 -17.88 2.43 11.88
CA LEU A 7 -16.88 3.28 11.23
C LEU A 7 -15.55 2.55 11.00
N PHE A 8 -15.13 1.72 11.95
CA PHE A 8 -13.92 0.91 11.83
C PHE A 8 -14.06 -0.15 10.71
N VAL A 9 -15.16 -0.89 10.69
CA VAL A 9 -15.44 -1.89 9.64
C VAL A 9 -15.60 -1.23 8.27
N ALA A 10 -16.25 -0.08 8.20
CA ALA A 10 -16.37 0.69 6.95
C ALA A 10 -15.00 1.14 6.43
N GLY A 11 -14.10 1.58 7.32
CA GLY A 11 -12.72 1.92 6.96
C GLY A 11 -11.93 0.73 6.40
N LEU A 12 -12.12 -0.47 6.95
CA LEU A 12 -11.45 -1.68 6.48
C LEU A 12 -11.90 -2.13 5.08
N VAL A 13 -13.17 -1.88 4.73
CA VAL A 13 -13.76 -2.33 3.45
C VAL A 13 -13.84 -1.23 2.38
N ALA A 14 -13.42 0.00 2.69
CA ALA A 14 -13.55 1.17 1.82
C ALA A 14 -13.00 0.95 0.39
N GLY A 15 -11.98 0.10 0.23
CA GLY A 15 -11.37 -0.23 -1.08
C GLY A 15 -12.03 -1.39 -1.85
N CYS A 16 -13.01 -2.10 -1.28
CA CYS A 16 -13.59 -3.30 -1.88
C CYS A 16 -14.71 -3.02 -2.90
N GLN A 17 -15.11 -1.77 -3.11
CA GLN A 17 -16.26 -1.43 -3.95
C GLN A 17 -15.98 -1.54 -5.45
N ARG A 18 -14.75 -1.22 -5.89
CA ARG A 18 -14.39 -1.26 -7.31
C ARG A 18 -12.91 -1.57 -7.45
N ALA A 19 -12.58 -2.52 -8.32
CA ALA A 19 -11.19 -2.77 -8.67
C ALA A 19 -10.64 -1.53 -9.41
N PRO A 20 -9.55 -0.91 -8.94
CA PRO A 20 -8.98 0.26 -9.60
C PRO A 20 -8.37 -0.17 -10.94
N SER A 21 -9.05 0.14 -12.03
CA SER A 21 -8.63 -0.20 -13.38
C SER A 21 -8.81 0.98 -14.32
N PHE A 22 -7.96 1.04 -15.35
CA PHE A 22 -7.99 2.05 -16.39
C PHE A 22 -7.94 1.37 -17.77
N ALA A 23 -8.62 1.97 -18.74
CA ALA A 23 -8.66 1.44 -20.10
C ALA A 23 -7.34 1.77 -20.82
N LEU A 24 -6.66 0.75 -21.31
CA LEU A 24 -5.43 0.81 -22.08
C LEU A 24 -5.64 0.03 -23.38
N VAL A 25 -5.73 0.73 -24.51
CA VAL A 25 -5.80 0.14 -25.86
C VAL A 25 -6.84 -1.00 -25.97
N GLY A 26 -8.04 -0.76 -25.45
CA GLY A 26 -9.14 -1.73 -25.50
C GLY A 26 -9.11 -2.84 -24.43
N SER A 27 -8.12 -2.84 -23.52
CA SER A 27 -8.04 -3.76 -22.38
C SER A 27 -8.08 -3.00 -21.04
N TYR A 28 -8.66 -3.61 -20.01
CA TYR A 28 -8.70 -3.04 -18.67
C TYR A 28 -7.44 -3.44 -17.90
N PHE A 29 -6.56 -2.48 -17.64
CA PHE A 29 -5.35 -2.69 -16.86
C PHE A 29 -5.54 -2.21 -15.41
N PRO A 30 -5.04 -2.97 -14.42
CA PRO A 30 -5.28 -2.65 -13.04
C PRO A 30 -4.23 -1.64 -12.52
N ALA A 31 -4.67 -0.54 -11.91
CA ALA A 31 -3.82 0.60 -11.54
C ALA A 31 -2.77 0.27 -10.49
N TRP A 32 -3.05 -0.70 -9.62
CA TRP A 32 -2.14 -1.17 -8.58
C TRP A 32 -0.76 -1.60 -9.10
N LEU A 33 -0.61 -2.01 -10.36
CA LEU A 33 0.68 -2.37 -10.94
C LEU A 33 1.63 -1.17 -11.01
N ILE A 34 1.12 0.03 -11.29
CA ILE A 34 1.92 1.25 -11.33
C ILE A 34 2.25 1.69 -9.90
N PHE A 35 1.25 1.67 -9.01
CA PHE A 35 1.42 2.07 -7.61
C PHE A 35 2.35 1.13 -6.84
N ILE A 36 2.34 -0.18 -7.12
CA ILE A 36 3.23 -1.12 -6.43
C ILE A 36 4.67 -0.95 -6.90
N LEU A 37 4.91 -0.62 -8.18
CA LEU A 37 6.23 -0.27 -8.68
C LEU A 37 6.75 0.99 -7.97
N LEU A 38 5.94 2.04 -7.89
CA LEU A 38 6.30 3.28 -7.21
C LEU A 38 6.52 3.06 -5.70
N ALA A 39 5.62 2.34 -5.04
CA ALA A 39 5.72 2.00 -3.63
C ALA A 39 6.95 1.13 -3.32
N THR A 40 7.32 0.24 -4.23
CA THR A 40 8.55 -0.56 -4.12
C THR A 40 9.78 0.34 -4.17
N LEU A 41 9.84 1.31 -5.09
CA LEU A 41 10.94 2.28 -5.14
C LEU A 41 11.04 3.08 -3.83
N VAL A 42 9.92 3.57 -3.30
CA VAL A 42 9.88 4.28 -2.01
C VAL A 42 10.34 3.37 -0.87
N THR A 43 9.93 2.10 -0.86
CA THR A 43 10.32 1.13 0.16
C THR A 43 11.83 0.85 0.13
N ILE A 44 12.44 0.81 -1.06
CA ILE A 44 13.90 0.66 -1.20
C ILE A 44 14.61 1.87 -0.58
N VAL A 45 14.10 3.08 -0.80
CA VAL A 45 14.65 4.30 -0.18
C VAL A 45 14.52 4.24 1.35
N ILE A 46 13.35 3.85 1.86
CA ILE A 46 13.11 3.68 3.32
C ILE A 46 14.09 2.65 3.90
N ARG A 47 14.30 1.53 3.22
CA ARG A 47 15.26 0.50 3.62
C ARG A 47 16.67 1.06 3.71
N PHE A 48 17.10 1.87 2.73
CA PHE A 48 18.41 2.51 2.77
C PHE A 48 18.57 3.43 3.98
N VAL A 49 17.53 4.22 4.30
CA VAL A 49 17.50 5.07 5.51
C VAL A 49 17.58 4.22 6.78
N PHE A 50 16.83 3.12 6.87
CA PHE A 50 16.83 2.24 8.05
C PHE A 50 18.17 1.54 8.29
N ILE A 51 18.85 1.15 7.21
CA ILE A 51 20.22 0.60 7.29
C ILE A 51 21.18 1.67 7.82
N ARG A 52 21.08 2.92 7.34
CA ARG A 52 21.92 4.03 7.83
C ARG A 52 21.69 4.36 9.30
N LEU A 53 20.49 4.12 9.81
CA LEU A 53 20.13 4.32 11.22
C LEU A 53 20.51 3.14 12.12
N GLY A 54 21.03 2.03 11.58
CA GLY A 54 21.40 0.83 12.34
C GLY A 54 20.21 0.04 12.90
N ILE A 55 18.98 0.37 12.50
CA ILE A 55 17.75 -0.30 12.95
C ILE A 55 17.57 -1.64 12.23
N ASP A 56 18.10 -1.74 11.01
CA ASP A 56 17.93 -2.91 10.17
C ASP A 56 18.48 -4.18 10.85
N ASP A 57 19.59 -4.11 11.60
CA ASP A 57 20.20 -5.24 12.30
C ASP A 57 19.34 -5.82 13.43
N ALA A 58 18.44 -5.03 14.03
CA ALA A 58 17.54 -5.51 15.07
C ALA A 58 16.32 -6.28 14.51
N LEU A 59 16.02 -6.15 13.21
CA LEU A 59 14.87 -6.80 12.60
C LEU A 59 15.20 -8.24 12.17
N ARG A 60 14.65 -9.23 12.88
CA ARG A 60 14.71 -10.65 12.49
C ARG A 60 13.94 -10.96 11.20
N PHE A 61 12.81 -10.29 10.96
CA PHE A 61 11.90 -10.54 9.82
C PHE A 61 11.88 -9.39 8.81
N LYS A 62 13.06 -8.98 8.33
CA LYS A 62 13.24 -7.82 7.43
C LYS A 62 12.34 -7.88 6.20
N LEU A 63 12.26 -9.05 5.55
CA LEU A 63 11.46 -9.23 4.34
C LEU A 63 9.98 -8.91 4.58
N LEU A 64 9.41 -9.43 5.68
CA LEU A 64 8.01 -9.24 6.00
C LEU A 64 7.70 -7.76 6.30
N VAL A 65 8.57 -7.08 7.05
CA VAL A 65 8.40 -5.66 7.37
C VAL A 65 8.41 -4.80 6.12
N TYR A 66 9.42 -4.97 5.24
CA TYR A 66 9.50 -4.18 4.01
C TYR A 66 8.37 -4.50 3.03
N VAL A 67 7.95 -5.76 2.92
CA VAL A 67 6.78 -6.13 2.09
C VAL A 67 5.50 -5.48 2.62
N CYS A 68 5.28 -5.48 3.94
CA CYS A 68 4.14 -4.79 4.55
C CYS A 68 4.18 -3.28 4.28
N ILE A 69 5.35 -2.64 4.41
CA ILE A 69 5.50 -1.20 4.10
C ILE A 69 5.15 -0.93 2.63
N ALA A 70 5.66 -1.73 1.69
CA ALA A 70 5.36 -1.59 0.28
C ALA A 70 3.86 -1.75 -0.02
N LEU A 71 3.21 -2.75 0.58
CA LEU A 71 1.77 -2.98 0.44
C LEU A 71 0.95 -1.83 1.04
N SER A 72 1.30 -1.35 2.23
CA SER A 72 0.62 -0.22 2.87
C SER A 72 0.73 1.06 2.03
N LEU A 73 1.91 1.34 1.45
CA LEU A 73 2.11 2.48 0.56
C LEU A 73 1.30 2.32 -0.73
N CYS A 74 1.32 1.14 -1.34
CA CYS A 74 0.58 0.86 -2.57
C CYS A 74 -0.93 1.01 -2.38
N PHE A 75 -1.51 0.31 -1.39
CA PHE A 75 -2.95 0.36 -1.13
C PHE A 75 -3.40 1.71 -0.58
N GLY A 76 -2.57 2.35 0.25
CA GLY A 76 -2.84 3.71 0.72
C GLY A 76 -2.91 4.70 -0.44
N ALA A 77 -1.97 4.64 -1.38
CA ALA A 77 -1.99 5.49 -2.58
C ALA A 77 -3.20 5.22 -3.47
N LEU A 78 -3.58 3.95 -3.65
CA LEU A 78 -4.77 3.56 -4.41
C LEU A 78 -6.05 4.10 -3.76
N LEU A 79 -6.23 3.92 -2.45
CA LEU A 79 -7.38 4.46 -1.73
C LEU A 79 -7.42 5.99 -1.85
N LEU A 80 -6.31 6.67 -1.59
CA LEU A 80 -6.28 8.14 -1.67
C LEU A 80 -6.58 8.68 -3.07
N PHE A 81 -6.17 7.96 -4.12
CA PHE A 81 -6.35 8.41 -5.51
C PHE A 81 -7.70 8.01 -6.11
N PHE A 82 -8.25 6.84 -5.77
CA PHE A 82 -9.51 6.32 -6.33
C PHE A 82 -10.75 6.52 -5.43
N THR A 83 -10.57 6.83 -4.14
CA THR A 83 -11.68 7.20 -3.23
C THR A 83 -12.06 8.68 -3.32
N ARG A 84 -11.29 9.50 -4.06
CA ARG A 84 -11.63 10.88 -4.44
C ARG A 84 -12.48 10.89 -5.70
#